data_AF-A0A5E4NHI4-F1
#
_entry.id   AF-A0A5E4NHI4-F1
#
_cell.length_a   1.000
_cell.length_b   1.000
_cell.length_c   1.000
_cell.angle_alpha   90.00
_cell.angle_beta   90.00
_cell.angle_gamma   90.00
#
_symmetry.space_group_name_H-M   'P 1'
#
loop_
_entity.id
_entity.type
_entity.pdbx_description
1 polymer ?
#
loop_
_entity_poly.entity_id
_entity_poly.type
_entity_poly.pdbx_seq_one_letter_code
_entity_poly.pdbx_strand_id
1 'polypeptide(L)'
;MGLMLAEWTAPLDAEHLRPKEIAEELERGVTLACDLDLKPKPKTTSSRRPVPWWNQEIAEVRAACVRSRRAFTRARRRGQGEAEAVLYKEARKTLNSAIRRHKKKCWADLVKSVDGDPWGKPYKIVMRRLQGPPAPNRMEPDTLSEVVDGLFPEHPPLIRGNPFGDVEVQNFSAEEVTAVVNKFKARNKAPGPDNYCPKNGARPFYQTV
;
A
#
# COMPACT_ATOMS: atom_id res chain seq x y z
N MET A 1 -3.03 -24.39 30.84
CA MET A 1 -2.27 -24.97 29.71
C MET A 1 -0.91 -25.50 30.13
N GLY A 2 -0.15 -24.83 31.01
CA GLY A 2 1.19 -25.30 31.42
C GLY A 2 1.25 -26.65 32.16
N LEU A 3 0.23 -27.01 32.96
CA LEU A 3 0.20 -28.29 33.69
C LEU A 3 -0.14 -29.50 32.80
N MET A 4 -0.96 -29.32 31.76
CA MET A 4 -1.28 -30.40 30.79
C MET A 4 -0.09 -30.70 29.84
N LEU A 5 0.68 -29.67 29.48
CA LEU A 5 1.87 -29.85 28.65
C LEU A 5 2.93 -30.68 29.37
N ALA A 6 3.19 -30.40 30.66
CA ALA A 6 4.18 -31.12 31.45
C ALA A 6 3.83 -32.61 31.64
N GLU A 7 2.55 -32.96 31.73
CA GLU A 7 2.08 -34.34 31.86
C GLU A 7 2.11 -35.10 30.52
N TRP A 8 1.90 -34.41 29.40
CA TRP A 8 1.89 -35.01 28.05
C TRP A 8 3.26 -35.04 27.36
N THR A 9 4.21 -34.21 27.80
CA THR A 9 5.61 -34.25 27.34
C THR A 9 6.52 -35.00 28.32
N ALA A 10 5.97 -35.54 29.41
CA ALA A 10 6.72 -36.41 30.30
C ALA A 10 7.05 -37.70 29.53
N PRO A 11 8.33 -38.09 29.39
CA PRO A 11 8.65 -39.38 28.80
C PRO A 11 8.03 -40.47 29.68
N LEU A 12 7.14 -41.28 29.10
CA LEU A 12 6.70 -42.54 29.73
C LEU A 12 7.94 -43.36 30.04
N ASP A 13 8.13 -43.67 31.32
CA ASP A 13 9.27 -44.35 31.94
C ASP A 13 10.32 -44.89 30.95
N ALA A 14 11.30 -44.04 30.66
CA ALA A 14 12.36 -44.27 29.68
C ALA A 14 13.32 -45.44 30.04
N GLU A 15 13.04 -46.19 31.11
CA GLU A 15 13.87 -47.27 31.61
C GLU A 15 13.85 -48.53 30.73
N HIS A 16 12.89 -48.67 29.79
CA HIS A 16 12.72 -49.87 28.95
C HIS A 16 12.66 -49.64 27.42
N LEU A 17 12.82 -48.41 26.93
CA LEU A 17 12.71 -48.12 25.50
C LEU A 17 14.06 -48.22 24.78
N ARG A 18 14.08 -48.76 23.56
CA ARG A 18 15.31 -48.81 22.75
C ARG A 18 15.66 -47.40 22.26
N PRO A 19 16.95 -47.10 21.97
CA PRO A 19 17.38 -45.74 21.59
C PRO A 19 16.63 -45.12 20.39
N LYS A 20 16.16 -45.93 19.45
CA LYS A 20 15.35 -45.45 18.31
C LYS A 20 13.95 -45.01 18.73
N GLU A 21 13.33 -45.75 19.64
CA GLU A 21 11.98 -45.50 20.15
C GLU A 21 11.97 -44.23 21.01
N ILE A 22 13.06 -43.97 21.75
CA ILE A 22 13.28 -42.72 22.49
C ILE A 22 13.37 -41.51 21.53
N ALA A 23 14.08 -41.64 20.41
CA ALA A 23 14.22 -40.56 19.44
C ALA A 23 12.89 -40.23 18.75
N GLU A 24 12.10 -41.24 18.39
CA GLU A 24 10.76 -41.06 17.83
C GLU A 24 9.80 -40.38 18.82
N GLU A 25 9.89 -40.73 20.11
CA GLU A 25 9.05 -40.12 21.14
C GLU A 25 9.39 -38.66 21.39
N LEU A 26 10.69 -38.33 21.39
CA LEU A 26 11.15 -36.94 21.47
C LEU A 26 10.66 -36.12 20.27
N GLU A 27 10.74 -36.67 19.05
CA GLU A 27 10.25 -36.01 17.84
C GLU A 27 8.73 -35.77 17.90
N ARG A 28 7.97 -36.76 18.39
CA ARG A 28 6.54 -36.63 18.63
C ARG A 28 6.23 -35.51 19.63
N GLY A 29 6.90 -35.51 20.78
CA GLY A 29 6.71 -34.51 21.83
C GLY A 29 7.02 -33.08 21.37
N VAL A 30 8.14 -32.90 20.66
CA VAL A 30 8.52 -31.61 20.07
C VAL A 30 7.50 -31.15 19.02
N THR A 31 7.06 -32.05 18.14
CA THR A 31 6.07 -31.72 17.11
C THR A 31 4.73 -31.31 17.73
N LEU A 32 4.26 -32.04 18.74
CA LEU A 32 3.03 -31.72 19.46
C LEU A 32 3.11 -30.38 20.19
N ALA A 33 4.22 -30.11 20.89
CA ALA A 33 4.45 -28.83 21.53
C ALA A 33 4.46 -27.68 20.49
N CYS A 34 5.14 -27.88 19.36
CA CYS A 34 5.15 -26.91 18.27
C CYS A 34 3.75 -26.68 17.67
N ASP A 35 2.95 -27.70 17.40
CA ASP A 35 1.60 -27.55 16.84
C ASP A 35 0.63 -26.83 17.81
N LEU A 36 0.82 -27.03 19.12
CA LEU A 36 0.01 -26.39 20.15
C LEU A 36 0.39 -24.92 20.38
N ASP A 37 1.68 -24.61 20.44
CA ASP A 37 2.18 -23.25 20.69
C ASP A 37 2.22 -22.41 19.41
N LEU A 38 2.53 -23.02 18.26
CA LEU A 38 2.62 -22.37 16.95
C LEU A 38 1.34 -22.58 16.14
N LYS A 39 0.16 -22.47 16.78
CA LYS A 39 -1.13 -22.58 16.07
C LYS A 39 -1.11 -21.69 14.83
N PRO A 40 -1.27 -22.25 13.62
CA PRO A 40 -1.34 -21.46 12.40
C PRO A 40 -2.48 -20.47 12.56
N LYS A 41 -2.18 -19.18 12.42
CA LYS A 41 -3.24 -18.16 12.39
C LYS A 41 -4.27 -18.62 11.36
N PRO A 42 -5.57 -18.75 11.73
CA PRO A 42 -6.58 -19.13 10.76
C PRO A 42 -6.45 -18.16 9.59
N LYS A 43 -6.40 -18.71 8.36
CA LYS A 43 -6.36 -17.88 7.16
C LYS A 43 -7.58 -16.98 7.24
N THR A 44 -7.37 -15.71 7.55
CA THR A 44 -8.47 -14.77 7.60
C THR A 44 -9.01 -14.72 6.17
N THR A 45 -10.19 -15.29 5.96
CA THR A 45 -10.94 -15.01 4.73
C THR A 45 -11.16 -13.51 4.78
N SER A 46 -10.44 -12.77 3.94
CA SER A 46 -10.51 -11.31 3.89
C SER A 46 -11.97 -10.90 3.91
N SER A 47 -12.46 -10.37 5.05
CA SER A 47 -13.86 -9.94 5.22
C SER A 47 -14.21 -8.75 4.32
N ARG A 48 -13.24 -8.27 3.54
CA ARG A 48 -13.46 -7.26 2.52
C ARG A 48 -14.46 -7.78 1.51
N ARG A 49 -15.54 -7.01 1.36
CA ARG A 49 -16.54 -7.26 0.32
C ARG A 49 -15.83 -7.46 -1.02
N PRO A 50 -16.14 -8.54 -1.75
CA PRO A 50 -15.51 -8.81 -3.03
C PRO A 50 -15.76 -7.63 -3.96
N VAL A 51 -14.72 -7.25 -4.70
CA VAL A 51 -14.79 -6.10 -5.59
C VAL A 51 -15.77 -6.43 -6.73
N PRO A 52 -16.76 -5.57 -7.04
CA PRO A 52 -17.87 -5.91 -7.95
C PRO A 52 -17.47 -6.36 -9.36
N TRP A 53 -16.33 -5.86 -9.86
CA TRP A 53 -15.81 -6.21 -11.19
C TRP A 53 -14.84 -7.40 -11.17
N TRP A 54 -14.55 -7.98 -10.00
CA TRP A 54 -13.68 -9.14 -9.87
C TRP A 54 -14.44 -10.42 -10.15
N ASN A 55 -13.83 -11.33 -10.90
CA ASN A 55 -14.40 -12.64 -11.22
C ASN A 55 -13.32 -13.69 -11.43
N GLN A 56 -13.76 -14.94 -11.62
CA GLN A 56 -12.89 -16.09 -11.82
C GLN A 56 -12.02 -15.96 -13.08
N GLU A 57 -12.58 -15.43 -14.18
CA GLU A 57 -11.82 -15.19 -15.42
C GLU A 57 -10.63 -14.25 -15.19
N ILE A 58 -10.84 -13.11 -14.50
CA ILE A 58 -9.76 -12.17 -14.15
C ILE A 58 -8.75 -12.84 -13.22
N ALA A 59 -9.19 -13.68 -12.28
CA ALA A 59 -8.30 -14.40 -11.38
C ALA A 59 -7.36 -15.34 -12.17
N GLU A 60 -7.88 -16.08 -13.14
CA GLU A 60 -7.13 -16.97 -14.02
C GLU A 60 -6.15 -16.23 -14.92
N VAL A 61 -6.62 -15.18 -15.60
CA VAL A 61 -5.77 -14.34 -16.47
C VAL A 61 -4.69 -13.63 -15.65
N ARG A 62 -5.00 -13.21 -14.41
CA ARG A 62 -4.01 -12.63 -13.51
C ARG A 62 -2.99 -13.68 -13.08
N ALA A 63 -3.41 -14.90 -12.76
CA ALA A 63 -2.49 -15.98 -12.41
C ALA A 63 -1.53 -16.28 -13.57
N ALA A 64 -2.02 -16.34 -14.81
CA ALA A 64 -1.20 -16.48 -16.01
C ALA A 64 -0.21 -15.32 -16.17
N CYS A 65 -0.67 -14.06 -16.05
CA CYS A 65 0.18 -12.88 -16.12
C CYS A 65 1.27 -12.87 -15.04
N VAL A 66 0.96 -13.29 -13.81
CA VAL A 66 1.93 -13.42 -12.72
C VAL A 66 2.96 -14.51 -13.02
N ARG A 67 2.54 -15.66 -13.58
CA ARG A 67 3.47 -16.72 -14.03
C ARG A 67 4.44 -16.19 -15.09
N SER A 68 3.95 -15.52 -16.13
CA SER A 68 4.80 -14.92 -17.18
C SER A 68 5.74 -13.85 -16.61
N ARG A 69 5.27 -13.01 -15.69
CA ARG A 69 6.13 -12.02 -15.00
C ARG A 69 7.26 -12.70 -14.22
N ARG A 70 6.96 -13.77 -13.50
CA ARG A 70 7.96 -14.53 -12.73
C ARG A 70 8.99 -15.18 -13.66
N ALA A 71 8.55 -15.77 -14.77
CA ALA A 71 9.43 -16.32 -15.80
C ALA A 71 10.37 -15.24 -16.38
N PHE A 72 9.81 -14.13 -16.82
CA PHE A 72 10.58 -12.98 -17.32
C PHE A 72 11.58 -12.45 -16.29
N THR A 73 11.16 -12.29 -15.03
CA THR A 73 12.07 -11.79 -13.97
C THR A 73 13.23 -12.75 -13.72
N ARG A 74 13.01 -14.06 -13.81
CA ARG A 74 14.06 -15.07 -13.65
C ARG A 74 15.00 -15.11 -14.86
N ALA A 75 14.47 -15.08 -16.08
CA ALA A 75 15.26 -15.05 -17.31
C ALA A 75 16.14 -13.79 -17.36
N ARG A 76 15.56 -12.62 -17.03
CA ARG A 76 16.27 -11.33 -16.98
C ARG A 76 17.47 -11.35 -16.03
N ARG A 77 17.36 -12.04 -14.89
CA ARG A 77 18.49 -12.18 -13.95
C ARG A 77 19.65 -13.00 -14.52
N ARG A 78 19.40 -13.85 -15.53
CA ARG A 78 20.39 -14.68 -16.20
C ARG A 78 20.95 -14.04 -17.48
N GLY A 79 20.61 -12.77 -17.76
CA GLY A 79 21.02 -12.09 -19.00
C GLY A 79 20.25 -12.51 -20.26
N GLN A 80 19.20 -13.33 -20.11
CA GLN A 80 18.27 -13.72 -21.17
C GLN A 80 16.90 -13.06 -20.91
N GLY A 81 15.89 -13.31 -21.75
CA GLY A 81 14.51 -12.92 -21.40
C GLY A 81 13.74 -12.13 -22.45
N GLU A 82 14.25 -12.00 -23.67
CA GLU A 82 13.55 -11.27 -24.74
C GLU A 82 12.27 -12.00 -25.15
N ALA A 83 12.31 -13.33 -25.28
CA ALA A 83 11.14 -14.17 -25.52
C ALA A 83 10.13 -14.09 -24.36
N GLU A 84 10.58 -14.22 -23.11
CA GLU A 84 9.73 -14.11 -21.92
C GLU A 84 9.15 -12.70 -21.73
N ALA A 85 9.85 -11.66 -22.21
CA ALA A 85 9.35 -10.29 -22.21
C ALA A 85 8.14 -10.14 -23.13
N VAL A 86 8.16 -10.75 -24.32
CA VAL A 86 7.02 -10.76 -25.25
C VAL A 86 5.83 -11.46 -24.62
N LEU A 87 6.03 -12.67 -24.06
CA LEU A 87 4.97 -13.42 -23.38
C LEU A 87 4.38 -12.66 -22.17
N TYR A 88 5.21 -11.98 -21.39
CA TYR A 88 4.73 -11.15 -20.29
C TYR A 88 3.95 -9.92 -20.79
N LYS A 89 4.40 -9.26 -21.86
CA LYS A 89 3.69 -8.13 -22.48
C LYS A 89 2.30 -8.55 -22.96
N GLU A 90 2.20 -9.69 -23.65
CA GLU A 90 0.92 -10.24 -24.12
C GLU A 90 0.00 -10.60 -22.96
N ALA A 91 0.48 -11.35 -21.96
CA ALA A 91 -0.32 -11.71 -20.79
C ALA A 91 -0.79 -10.47 -20.01
N ARG A 92 0.04 -9.42 -19.93
CA ARG A 92 -0.33 -8.12 -19.34
C ARG A 92 -1.39 -7.40 -20.16
N LYS A 93 -1.30 -7.42 -21.50
CA LYS A 93 -2.32 -6.86 -22.39
C LYS A 93 -3.66 -7.56 -22.18
N THR A 94 -3.66 -8.90 -22.17
CA THR A 94 -4.86 -9.71 -21.93
C THR A 94 -5.49 -9.41 -20.58
N LEU A 95 -4.69 -9.32 -19.51
CA LEU A 95 -5.17 -8.94 -18.18
C LEU A 95 -5.82 -7.54 -18.16
N ASN A 96 -5.16 -6.56 -18.76
CA ASN A 96 -5.69 -5.19 -18.82
C ASN A 96 -6.99 -5.12 -19.61
N SER A 97 -7.08 -5.83 -20.74
CA SER A 97 -8.30 -5.91 -21.55
C SER A 97 -9.44 -6.57 -20.79
N ALA A 98 -9.19 -7.68 -20.09
CA ALA A 98 -10.19 -8.36 -19.27
C ALA A 98 -10.69 -7.46 -18.13
N ILE A 99 -9.79 -6.78 -17.42
CA ILE A 99 -10.16 -5.82 -16.36
C ILE A 99 -11.00 -4.68 -16.92
N ARG A 100 -10.61 -4.08 -18.05
CA ARG A 100 -11.37 -2.98 -18.68
C ARG A 100 -12.77 -3.43 -19.09
N ARG A 101 -12.87 -4.60 -19.73
CA ARG A 101 -14.16 -5.18 -20.16
C ARG A 101 -15.09 -5.40 -18.98
N HIS A 102 -14.61 -6.01 -17.90
CA HIS A 102 -15.44 -6.31 -16.72
C HIS A 102 -15.78 -5.08 -15.90
N LYS A 103 -14.88 -4.09 -15.79
CA LYS A 103 -15.21 -2.79 -15.21
C LYS A 103 -16.32 -2.09 -16.00
N LYS A 104 -16.22 -2.08 -17.35
CA LYS A 104 -17.23 -1.49 -18.23
C LYS A 104 -18.57 -2.21 -18.07
N LYS A 105 -18.57 -3.55 -18.04
CA LYS A 105 -19.78 -4.36 -17.81
C LYS A 105 -20.41 -4.04 -16.46
N CYS A 106 -19.62 -4.12 -15.39
CA CYS A 106 -20.08 -3.82 -14.03
C CYS A 106 -20.63 -2.40 -13.89
N TRP A 107 -20.04 -1.42 -14.59
CA TRP A 107 -20.56 -0.05 -14.64
C TRP A 107 -21.89 0.03 -15.40
N ALA A 108 -21.99 -0.60 -16.57
CA ALA A 108 -23.23 -0.63 -17.35
C ALA A 108 -24.38 -1.30 -16.58
N ASP A 109 -24.10 -2.41 -15.89
CA ASP A 109 -25.07 -3.12 -15.06
C ASP A 109 -25.50 -2.26 -13.86
N LEU A 110 -24.57 -1.51 -13.26
CA LEU A 110 -24.89 -0.58 -12.18
C LEU A 110 -25.79 0.56 -12.66
N VAL A 111 -25.55 1.12 -13.85
CA VAL A 111 -26.39 2.18 -14.42
C VAL A 111 -27.80 1.64 -14.71
N LYS A 112 -27.92 0.47 -15.35
CA LYS A 112 -29.23 -0.16 -15.59
C LYS A 112 -30.01 -0.46 -14.30
N SER A 113 -29.32 -0.71 -13.20
CA SER A 113 -29.99 -0.97 -11.91
C SER A 113 -30.69 0.26 -11.32
N VAL A 114 -30.35 1.48 -11.79
CA VAL A 114 -30.99 2.72 -11.33
C VAL A 114 -32.47 2.74 -11.66
N ASP A 115 -32.85 2.29 -12.86
CA ASP A 115 -34.24 2.34 -13.33
C ASP A 115 -35.17 1.41 -12.52
N GLY A 116 -34.63 0.30 -12.00
CA GLY A 116 -35.38 -0.68 -11.20
C GLY A 116 -35.37 -0.42 -9.69
N ASP A 117 -34.32 0.23 -9.17
CA ASP A 117 -34.21 0.59 -7.75
C ASP A 117 -33.48 1.94 -7.58
N PRO A 118 -34.23 3.06 -7.62
CA PRO A 118 -33.67 4.41 -7.52
C PRO A 118 -32.93 4.66 -6.20
N TRP A 119 -33.30 3.98 -5.12
CA TRP A 119 -32.71 4.12 -3.77
C TRP A 119 -31.69 3.02 -3.44
N GLY A 120 -31.33 2.23 -4.45
CA GLY A 120 -30.51 1.04 -4.32
C GLY A 120 -29.00 1.29 -4.19
N LYS A 121 -28.23 0.40 -4.83
CA LYS A 121 -26.75 0.47 -4.81
C LYS A 121 -26.20 1.77 -5.42
N PRO A 122 -26.71 2.27 -6.57
CA PRO A 122 -26.19 3.51 -7.17
C PRO A 122 -26.35 4.71 -6.23
N TYR A 123 -27.53 4.90 -5.65
CA TYR A 123 -27.80 5.96 -4.68
C TYR A 123 -26.86 5.89 -3.47
N LYS A 124 -26.72 4.72 -2.84
CA LYS A 124 -25.81 4.54 -1.69
C LYS A 124 -24.35 4.83 -2.02
N ILE A 125 -23.90 4.52 -3.24
CA ILE A 125 -22.55 4.85 -3.70
C ILE A 125 -22.37 6.37 -3.79
N VAL A 126 -23.33 7.07 -4.42
CA VAL A 126 -23.30 8.54 -4.55
C VAL A 126 -23.36 9.19 -3.17
N MET A 127 -24.30 8.80 -2.31
CA MET A 127 -24.44 9.37 -0.97
C MET A 127 -23.18 9.19 -0.12
N ARG A 128 -22.49 8.04 -0.22
CA ARG A 128 -21.19 7.86 0.46
C ARG A 128 -20.10 8.76 -0.08
N ARG A 129 -20.17 9.18 -1.35
CA ARG A 129 -19.21 10.10 -1.96
C ARG A 129 -19.50 11.56 -1.62
N LEU A 130 -20.79 11.88 -1.46
CA LEU A 130 -21.25 13.19 -1.02
C LEU A 130 -21.11 13.38 0.49
N GLN A 131 -21.13 12.30 1.27
CA GLN A 131 -20.66 12.30 2.65
C GLN A 131 -19.19 12.71 2.64
N GLY A 132 -18.93 13.96 3.01
CA GLY A 132 -17.59 14.45 3.29
C GLY A 132 -16.93 13.65 4.42
N PRO A 133 -15.73 14.04 4.85
CA PRO A 133 -15.17 13.54 6.11
C PRO A 133 -16.27 13.61 7.17
N PRO A 134 -16.39 12.60 8.06
CA PRO A 134 -17.25 12.76 9.22
C PRO A 134 -16.90 14.13 9.81
N ALA A 135 -17.92 14.95 10.09
CA ALA A 135 -17.70 16.25 10.69
C ALA A 135 -16.67 16.03 11.79
N PRO A 136 -15.52 16.75 11.80
CA PRO A 136 -14.54 16.58 12.86
C PRO A 136 -15.35 16.62 14.15
N ASN A 137 -15.15 15.62 15.02
CA ASN A 137 -15.89 15.52 16.29
C ASN A 137 -15.99 16.95 16.81
N ARG A 138 -17.22 17.50 16.78
CA ARG A 138 -17.45 18.90 17.08
C ARG A 138 -17.25 18.98 18.59
N MET A 139 -15.99 19.12 18.96
CA MET A 139 -15.56 19.31 20.32
C MET A 139 -15.95 20.75 20.64
N GLU A 140 -16.61 20.95 21.78
CA GLU A 140 -16.94 22.30 22.23
C GLU A 140 -15.64 23.10 22.30
N PRO A 141 -15.65 24.38 21.87
CA PRO A 141 -14.43 25.17 21.72
C PRO A 141 -13.59 25.22 23.00
N ASP A 142 -14.23 25.21 24.16
CA ASP A 142 -13.58 25.19 25.46
C ASP A 142 -12.80 23.88 25.69
N THR A 143 -13.44 22.74 25.43
CA THR A 143 -12.78 21.43 25.54
C THR A 143 -11.65 21.25 24.51
N LEU A 144 -11.75 21.89 23.35
CA LEU A 144 -10.67 21.91 22.37
C LEU A 144 -9.48 22.73 22.88
N SER A 145 -9.73 23.90 23.50
CA SER A 145 -8.67 24.72 24.10
C SER A 145 -7.95 23.93 25.19
N GLU A 146 -8.67 23.32 26.12
CA GLU A 146 -8.08 22.52 27.20
C GLU A 146 -7.19 21.38 26.67
N VAL A 147 -7.64 20.69 25.61
CA VAL A 147 -6.85 19.62 24.98
C VAL A 147 -5.61 20.17 24.27
N VAL A 148 -5.73 21.30 23.57
CA VAL A 148 -4.59 21.94 22.90
C VAL A 148 -3.57 22.41 23.92
N ASP A 149 -4.01 23.06 25.00
CA ASP A 149 -3.15 23.56 26.06
C ASP A 149 -2.43 22.41 26.80
N GLY A 150 -3.12 21.28 26.98
CA GLY A 150 -2.53 20.07 27.58
C GLY A 150 -1.54 19.34 26.64
N LEU A 151 -1.80 19.30 25.34
CA LEU A 151 -0.95 18.61 24.36
C LEU A 151 0.24 19.46 23.89
N PHE A 152 0.08 20.77 23.86
CA PHE A 152 1.06 21.74 23.41
C PHE A 152 1.27 22.82 24.48
N PRO A 153 1.85 22.47 25.64
CA PRO A 153 2.11 23.44 26.68
C PRO A 153 3.00 24.56 26.14
N GLU A 154 2.71 25.80 26.51
CA GLU A 154 3.54 26.95 26.14
C GLU A 154 4.97 26.73 26.66
N HIS A 155 5.88 26.50 25.74
CA HIS A 155 7.30 26.45 26.05
C HIS A 155 7.87 27.86 25.98
N PRO A 156 8.79 28.23 26.91
CA PRO A 156 9.54 29.46 26.75
C PRO A 156 10.21 29.47 25.38
N PRO A 157 10.29 30.63 24.71
CA PRO A 157 10.87 30.71 23.39
C PRO A 157 12.24 30.05 23.43
N LEU A 158 12.42 29.01 22.61
CA LEU A 158 13.73 28.40 22.43
C LEU A 158 14.60 29.47 21.78
N ILE A 159 15.37 30.18 22.60
CA ILE A 159 16.52 30.94 22.13
C ILE A 159 17.54 29.90 21.70
N ARG A 160 17.35 29.36 20.49
CA ARG A 160 18.44 28.73 19.76
C ARG A 160 19.38 29.88 19.42
N GLY A 161 20.27 30.20 20.36
CA GLY A 161 21.44 31.00 20.05
C GLY A 161 22.09 30.33 18.85
N ASN A 162 22.25 31.07 17.75
CA ASN A 162 22.95 30.57 16.59
C ASN A 162 24.38 30.25 17.08
N PRO A 163 24.80 28.97 17.17
CA PRO A 163 26.09 28.62 17.76
C PRO A 163 27.26 29.06 16.85
N PHE A 164 26.92 29.38 15.60
CA PHE A 164 27.71 30.13 14.65
C PHE A 164 27.09 31.53 14.69
N GLY A 165 27.81 32.63 14.90
CA GLY A 165 27.18 33.97 14.91
C GLY A 165 26.45 34.30 13.60
N ASP A 166 25.99 35.54 13.43
CA ASP A 166 25.52 36.00 12.11
C ASP A 166 26.67 35.88 11.11
N VAL A 167 26.68 34.79 10.34
CA VAL A 167 27.62 34.60 9.25
C VAL A 167 27.15 35.51 8.14
N GLU A 168 27.95 36.50 7.75
CA GLU A 168 27.72 37.27 6.53
C GLU A 168 27.78 36.31 5.34
N VAL A 169 26.61 35.84 4.91
CA VAL A 169 26.48 35.04 3.70
C VAL A 169 26.73 35.97 2.53
N GLN A 170 27.79 35.66 1.77
CA GLN A 170 28.09 36.41 0.55
C GLN A 170 26.90 36.34 -0.41
N ASN A 171 26.37 37.50 -0.78
CA ASN A 171 25.28 37.58 -1.75
C ASN A 171 25.75 37.04 -3.10
N PHE A 172 24.88 36.27 -3.77
CA PHE A 172 25.15 35.76 -5.11
C PHE A 172 25.30 36.91 -6.11
N SER A 173 26.26 36.78 -7.04
CA SER A 173 26.38 37.72 -8.15
C SER A 173 25.25 37.49 -9.16
N ALA A 174 24.79 38.56 -9.83
CA ALA A 174 23.78 38.47 -10.89
C ALA A 174 24.21 37.51 -12.03
N GLU A 175 25.51 37.39 -12.28
CA GLU A 175 26.09 36.48 -13.28
C GLU A 175 25.92 35.00 -12.87
N GLU A 176 26.09 34.68 -11.59
CA GLU A 176 25.91 33.32 -11.07
C GLU A 176 24.44 32.90 -11.17
N VAL A 177 23.52 33.81 -10.83
CA VAL A 177 22.07 33.56 -10.94
C VAL A 177 21.69 33.33 -12.39
N THR A 178 22.16 34.15 -13.34
CA THR A 178 21.85 33.99 -14.76
C THR A 178 22.43 32.69 -15.34
N ALA A 179 23.63 32.29 -14.94
CA ALA A 179 24.23 31.01 -15.34
C ALA A 179 23.39 29.80 -14.86
N VAL A 180 22.94 29.81 -13.60
CA VAL A 180 22.09 28.75 -13.05
C VAL A 180 20.73 28.69 -13.75
N VAL A 181 20.11 29.85 -14.00
CA VAL A 181 18.83 29.94 -14.72
C VAL A 181 18.97 29.35 -16.14
N ASN A 182 20.05 29.66 -16.85
CA ASN A 182 20.30 29.10 -18.19
C ASN A 182 20.51 27.59 -18.16
N LYS A 183 21.24 27.06 -17.17
CA LYS A 183 21.39 25.61 -16.95
C LYS A 183 20.05 24.92 -16.66
N PHE A 184 19.15 25.59 -15.95
CA PHE A 184 17.83 25.07 -15.62
C PHE A 184 16.88 25.08 -16.83
N LYS A 185 16.94 26.13 -17.67
CA LYS A 185 16.23 26.19 -18.95
C LYS A 185 16.63 25.08 -19.91
N ALA A 186 17.92 24.71 -19.97
CA ALA A 186 18.40 23.63 -20.84
C ALA A 186 17.85 22.24 -20.47
N ARG A 187 17.62 21.97 -19.17
CA ARG A 187 17.27 20.64 -18.65
C ARG A 187 15.82 20.20 -18.84
N ASN A 188 14.94 21.04 -19.38
CA ASN A 188 13.54 20.66 -19.70
C ASN A 188 12.80 19.98 -18.53
N LYS A 189 13.06 20.42 -17.29
CA LYS A 189 12.41 19.83 -16.11
C LYS A 189 10.92 20.17 -16.10
N ALA A 190 10.11 19.20 -15.70
CA ALA A 190 8.68 19.38 -15.49
C ALA A 190 8.44 20.48 -14.43
N PRO A 191 7.36 21.28 -14.56
CA PRO A 191 7.01 22.30 -13.58
C PRO A 191 6.74 21.68 -12.20
N GLY A 192 7.07 22.42 -11.15
CA GLY A 192 6.74 22.06 -9.77
C GLY A 192 5.25 22.27 -9.44
N PRO A 193 4.83 22.04 -8.20
CA PRO A 193 3.44 22.24 -7.76
C PRO A 193 2.92 23.68 -7.98
N ASP A 194 3.82 24.67 -7.99
CA ASP A 194 3.49 26.08 -8.28
C ASP A 194 3.30 26.37 -9.79
N ASN A 195 3.36 25.35 -10.64
CA ASN A 195 3.16 25.41 -12.10
C ASN A 195 4.08 26.37 -12.88
N TYR A 196 5.11 26.91 -12.26
CA TYR A 196 6.11 27.71 -12.95
C TYR A 196 7.03 26.84 -13.82
N CYS A 197 7.08 27.13 -15.12
CA CYS A 197 7.97 26.47 -16.07
C CYS A 197 9.05 27.47 -16.55
N PRO A 198 10.35 27.17 -16.37
CA PRO A 198 11.46 28.07 -16.74
C PRO A 198 11.51 28.47 -18.23
N LYS A 199 10.82 27.72 -19.11
CA LYS A 199 10.82 27.94 -20.55
C LYS A 199 9.74 28.91 -21.02
N ASN A 200 8.64 29.03 -20.30
CA ASN A 200 7.49 29.82 -20.70
C ASN A 200 6.94 30.47 -19.44
N GLY A 201 7.05 31.80 -19.34
CA GLY A 201 6.31 32.56 -18.33
C GLY A 201 4.87 32.07 -18.28
N ALA A 202 4.37 31.86 -17.06
CA ALA A 202 3.06 31.31 -16.69
C ALA A 202 2.18 30.88 -17.89
N ARG A 203 2.16 29.58 -18.22
CA ARG A 203 1.14 29.10 -19.17
C ARG A 203 -0.22 29.20 -18.48
N PRO A 204 -1.24 29.80 -19.11
CA PRO A 204 -2.57 29.82 -18.56
C PRO A 204 -3.12 28.38 -18.45
N PHE A 205 -3.86 28.15 -17.37
CA PHE A 205 -4.59 26.94 -17.04
C PHE A 205 -5.37 26.43 -18.27
N TYR A 206 -5.18 25.16 -18.63
CA TYR A 206 -6.17 24.45 -19.44
C TYR A 206 -7.41 24.23 -18.54
N GLN A 207 -8.49 24.96 -18.80
CA GLN A 207 -9.83 24.52 -18.41
C GLN A 207 -10.18 23.30 -19.25
N THR A 208 -10.23 22.12 -18.63
CA THR A 208 -10.92 20.96 -19.16
C THR A 208 -12.38 21.02 -18.74
N VAL A 209 -13.28 21.08 -19.73
CA VAL A 209 -14.64 20.51 -19.65
C VAL A 209 -14.59 19.17 -20.37
#